data_AF-A0A932UKW0-F1
#
_entry.id   AF-A0A932UKW0-F1
#
_cell.length_a   1.000
_cell.length_b   1.000
_cell.length_c   1.000
_cell.angle_alpha   90.00
_cell.angle_beta   90.00
_cell.angle_gamma   90.00
#
_symmetry.space_group_name_H-M   'P 1'
#
loop_
_entity.id
_entity.type
_entity.pdbx_description
1 polymer ?
#
loop_
_entity_poly.entity_id
_entity_poly.type
_entity_poly.pdbx_seq_one_letter_code
_entity_poly.pdbx_strand_id
1 'polypeptide(L)' 'GWGDPFEREPERVLADVRAQKVTVAHAREAYGVAIDERTLDVDRAETERLRSVARRPAE' A
#
# COMPACT_ATOMS: atom_id res chain seq x y z
N GLY A 1 -12.14 4.85 7.19
CA GLY A 1 -12.41 3.40 7.21
C GLY A 1 -12.31 2.90 8.62
N TRP A 2 -12.89 1.74 8.92
CA TRP A 2 -12.77 1.07 10.22
C TRP A 2 -11.70 -0.03 10.10
N GLY A 3 -10.71 -0.07 11.00
CA GLY A 3 -9.57 -1.00 10.96
C GLY A 3 -8.24 -0.35 10.57
N ASP A 4 -7.14 -1.11 10.72
CA ASP A 4 -5.78 -0.65 10.39
C ASP A 4 -5.59 -0.66 8.85
N PRO A 5 -5.27 0.50 8.24
CA PRO A 5 -5.00 0.58 6.80
C PRO A 5 -3.93 -0.40 6.29
N PHE A 6 -2.96 -0.75 7.14
CA PHE A 6 -1.87 -1.68 6.80
C PHE A 6 -2.31 -3.15 6.81
N GLU A 7 -3.48 -3.48 7.35
CA GLU A 7 -4.08 -4.83 7.26
C GLU A 7 -4.78 -5.07 5.92
N ARG A 8 -5.00 -4.02 5.12
CA ARG A 8 -5.62 -4.17 3.80
C ARG A 8 -4.69 -4.94 2.86
N GLU A 9 -5.23 -5.93 2.16
CA GLU A 9 -4.45 -6.69 1.18
C GLU A 9 -3.91 -5.78 0.06
N PRO A 10 -2.62 -5.88 -0.29
CA PRO A 10 -1.99 -5.06 -1.33
C PRO A 10 -2.72 -5.15 -2.68
N GLU A 11 -3.22 -6.34 -3.01
CA GLU A 11 -3.94 -6.61 -4.26
C GLU A 11 -5.28 -5.85 -4.35
N ARG A 12 -5.95 -5.63 -3.21
CA ARG A 12 -7.16 -4.78 -3.17
C ARG A 12 -6.84 -3.30 -3.36
N VAL A 13 -5.69 -2.85 -2.84
CA VAL A 13 -5.21 -1.47 -3.06
C VAL A 13 -4.81 -1.28 -4.52
N LEU A 14 -4.17 -2.27 -5.13
CA LEU A 14 -3.87 -2.26 -6.57
C LEU A 14 -5.14 -2.16 -7.42
N ALA A 15 -6.19 -2.91 -7.08
CA ALA A 15 -7.47 -2.82 -7.77
C ALA A 15 -8.09 -1.41 -7.66
N ASP A 16 -7.99 -0.76 -6.50
CA ASP A 16 -8.44 0.62 -6.30
C ASP A 16 -7.63 1.63 -7.12
N VAL A 17 -6.32 1.42 -7.27
CA VAL A 17 -5.45 2.25 -8.14
C VAL A 17 -5.79 2.05 -9.61
N ARG A 18 -5.98 0.80 -10.05
CA ARG A 18 -6.42 0.48 -11.42
C ARG A 18 -7.80 1.07 -11.73
N ALA A 19 -8.68 1.15 -10.72
CA ALA A 19 -9.99 1.78 -10.82
C ALA A 19 -9.95 3.31 -10.65
N GLN A 20 -8.76 3.93 -10.58
CA GLN A 20 -8.56 5.38 -10.39
C GLN A 20 -9.22 5.94 -9.12
N LYS A 21 -9.52 5.10 -8.12
CA LYS A 21 -10.09 5.52 -6.83
C LYS A 21 -9.01 6.05 -5.88
N VAL A 22 -7.79 5.56 -6.05
CA VAL A 22 -6.62 5.84 -5.22
C VAL A 22 -5.43 6.10 -6.14
N THR A 23 -4.55 7.03 -5.78
CA THR A 23 -3.30 7.26 -6.51
C THR A 23 -2.18 6.35 -5.98
N VAL A 24 -1.16 6.08 -6.79
CA VAL A 24 0.00 5.28 -6.36
C VAL A 24 0.70 5.90 -5.14
N ALA A 25 0.82 7.22 -5.10
CA ALA A 25 1.34 7.93 -3.94
C ALA A 25 0.49 7.69 -2.68
N HIS A 26 -0.83 7.78 -2.79
CA HIS A 26 -1.72 7.56 -1.65
C HIS A 26 -1.74 6.08 -1.21
N ALA A 27 -1.60 5.13 -2.13
CA ALA A 27 -1.43 3.71 -1.81
C ALA A 27 -0.21 3.47 -0.90
N ARG A 28 0.90 4.16 -1.19
CA ARG A 28 2.15 4.07 -0.44
C ARG A 28 2.02 4.66 0.96
N GLU A 29 1.46 5.86 1.08
CA GLU A 29 1.39 6.59 2.34
C GLU A 29 0.30 6.07 3.28
N ALA A 30 -0.90 5.81 2.75
CA ALA A 30 -2.06 5.46 3.56
C ALA A 30 -2.14 3.96 3.87
N TYR A 31 -1.69 3.09 2.96
CA TYR A 31 -1.83 1.63 3.10
C TYR A 31 -0.50 0.89 3.21
N GLY A 32 0.63 1.61 3.08
CA GLY A 32 1.96 1.01 3.02
C GLY A 32 2.14 0.09 1.82
N VAL A 33 1.43 0.31 0.72
CA VAL A 33 1.48 -0.52 -0.48
C VAL A 33 2.21 0.23 -1.58
N ALA A 34 3.35 -0.31 -2.01
CA ALA A 34 4.07 0.21 -3.16
C ALA A 34 3.55 -0.45 -4.44
N ILE A 35 3.27 0.36 -5.45
CA ILE A 35 2.82 -0.08 -6.77
C ILE A 35 3.77 0.51 -7.80
N ASP A 36 4.24 -0.33 -8.72
CA ASP A 36 5.07 0.09 -9.84
C ASP A 36 4.17 0.72 -10.92
N GLU A 37 4.43 1.99 -11.26
CA GLU A 37 3.60 2.74 -12.21
C GLU A 37 3.76 2.28 -13.67
N ARG A 38 4.87 1.59 -13.99
CA ARG A 38 5.17 1.11 -15.34
C ARG A 38 4.50 -0.23 -15.62
N THR A 39 4.44 -1.10 -14.60
CA THR A 39 3.84 -2.44 -14.70
C THR A 39 2.42 -2.50 -14.15
N LEU A 40 2.01 -1.50 -13.36
CA LEU A 40 0.77 -1.47 -12.60
C LEU A 40 0.59 -2.76 -11.78
N ASP A 41 1.63 -3.12 -11.04
CA ASP A 41 1.64 -4.28 -10.14
C ASP A 41 2.20 -3.90 -8.76
N VAL A 42 1.88 -4.71 -7.75
CA VAL A 42 2.35 -4.49 -6.38
C VAL A 42 3.85 -4.82 -6.29
N ASP A 43 4.64 -3.85 -5.85
CA ASP A 43 6.01 -4.11 -5.40
C ASP A 43 5.95 -4.71 -4.01
N ARG A 44 6.03 -6.04 -3.94
CA ARG A 44 5.95 -6.79 -2.68
C ARG A 44 7.12 -6.48 -1.76
N ALA A 45 8.33 -6.31 -2.30
CA ALA A 45 9.52 -6.06 -1.50
C ALA A 45 9.45 -4.69 -0.81
N GLU A 46 9.07 -3.65 -1.55
CA GLU A 46 8.90 -2.31 -0.98
C GLU A 46 7.66 -2.24 -0.06
N THR A 47 6.57 -2.93 -0.40
CA THR A 47 5.38 -3.04 0.46
C THR A 47 5.72 -3.67 1.82
N GLU A 48 6.49 -4.77 1.83
CA GLU A 48 6.97 -5.39 3.06
C GLU A 48 7.85 -4.45 3.87
N ARG A 49 8.76 -3.72 3.20
CA ARG A 49 9.61 -2.72 3.86
C ARG A 49 8.78 -1.61 4.51
N LEU A 50 7.83 -1.02 3.80
CA LEU A 50 6.95 0.03 4.31
C LEU A 50 6.13 -0.45 5.52
N ARG A 51 5.59 -1.67 5.44
CA ARG A 51 4.81 -2.29 6.52
C ARG A 51 5.66 -2.76 7.70
N SER A 52 6.93 -3.07 7.48
CA SER A 52 7.86 -3.40 8.58
C SER A 52 8.21 -2.17 9.41
N VAL A 53 8.34 -1.00 8.77
CA VAL A 53 8.64 0.28 9.43
C VAL A 53 7.41 0.79 10.20
N ALA A 54 6.22 0.70 9.61
CA ALA A 54 4.98 1.12 10.27
C ALA A 54 4.61 0.26 11.50
N ARG A 55 5.11 -0.99 11.57
CA ARG A 55 4.85 -1.91 12.69
C ARG A 55 5.77 -1.71 13.89
N ARG A 56 6.82 -0.87 13.79
CA ARG A 56 7.51 -0.41 14.99
C ARG A 56 6.62 0.64 15.66
N PRO A 57 6.09 0.39 16.88
CA PRO A 57 5.54 1.50 17.64
C PRO A 57 6.65 2.53 17.83
N ALA A 58 6.32 3.79 17.63
CA ALA A 58 7.16 4.87 18.14
C ALA A 58 7.30 4.63 19.66
N GLU A 59 8.53 4.47 20.12
CA GLU A 59 8.87 4.39 21.55
C GLU A 59 8.52 5.68 22.28
#